data_AF-A0AAW0U608-F1
#
_entry.id   AF-A0AAW0U608-F1
#
_cell.length_a   1.000
_cell.length_b   1.000
_cell.length_c   1.000
_cell.angle_alpha   90.00
_cell.angle_beta   90.00
_cell.angle_gamma   90.00
#
_symmetry.space_group_name_H-M   'P 1'
#
loop_
_entity.id
_entity.type
_entity.pdbx_description
1 polymer ?
#
loop_
_entity_poly.entity_id
_entity_poly.type
_entity_poly.pdbx_seq_one_letter_code
_entity_poly.pdbx_strand_id
1 'polypeptide(L)'
;MKYDLTQSWPMEEDESWWVAATWAAGVAVQVAATGAAVLLVVVALYAVFLRHANRSSARPCSTPERLEGKTVVVTANDEGGVGVAVALDLAGRGATVVLACPHLKKAQQQAEI
;
A
#
# COMPACT_ATOMS: atom_id res chain seq x y z
N MET A 1 2.60 -87.93 19.43
CA MET A 1 2.45 -86.47 19.55
C MET A 1 3.83 -85.88 19.74
N LYS A 2 4.36 -85.21 18.73
CA LYS A 2 5.70 -84.61 18.72
C LYS A 2 5.47 -83.15 18.31
N TYR A 3 5.67 -82.21 19.23
CA TYR A 3 5.53 -80.79 18.94
C TYR A 3 6.76 -80.33 18.18
N ASP A 4 6.54 -79.75 17.00
CA ASP A 4 7.54 -79.15 16.14
C ASP A 4 7.80 -77.70 16.61
N LEU A 5 9.05 -77.41 16.97
CA LEU A 5 9.49 -76.12 17.55
C LEU A 5 9.99 -75.14 16.47
N THR A 6 9.49 -75.25 15.24
CA THR A 6 9.92 -74.42 14.10
C THR A 6 8.91 -73.36 13.64
N GLN A 7 7.84 -73.10 14.40
CA GLN A 7 6.95 -71.97 14.13
C GLN A 7 7.55 -70.68 14.69
N SER A 8 8.44 -70.05 13.90
CA SER A 8 8.79 -68.65 14.06
C SER A 8 7.54 -67.80 13.73
N TRP A 9 7.12 -66.97 14.68
CA TRP A 9 6.02 -66.02 14.52
C TRP A 9 6.16 -65.20 13.24
N PRO A 10 5.08 -64.93 12.48
CA PRO A 10 5.11 -63.87 11.50
C PRO A 10 5.17 -62.58 12.30
N MET A 11 6.32 -61.93 12.31
CA MET A 11 6.42 -60.52 12.66
C MET A 11 5.66 -59.77 11.56
N GLU A 12 4.39 -59.46 11.83
CA GLU A 12 3.62 -58.51 11.04
C GLU A 12 4.15 -57.12 11.40
N GLU A 13 5.26 -56.74 10.75
CA GLU A 13 5.84 -55.40 10.86
C GLU A 13 4.86 -54.40 10.23
N ASP A 14 4.31 -53.55 11.08
CA ASP A 14 3.33 -52.52 10.76
C ASP A 14 3.79 -51.68 9.55
N GLU A 15 3.16 -51.90 8.38
CA GLU A 15 3.32 -51.11 7.15
C GLU A 15 2.80 -49.65 7.28
N SER A 16 2.70 -49.10 8.50
CA SER A 16 2.15 -47.77 8.78
C SER A 16 3.19 -46.66 8.96
N TRP A 17 4.49 -46.98 9.09
CA TRP A 17 5.51 -45.95 9.30
C TRP A 17 5.93 -45.23 8.00
N TRP A 18 5.90 -45.92 6.85
CA TRP A 18 6.23 -45.30 5.55
C TRP A 18 5.10 -44.38 5.08
N VAL A 19 3.84 -44.67 5.41
CA VAL A 19 2.74 -43.69 5.22
C VAL A 19 2.96 -42.48 6.13
N ALA A 20 3.22 -42.62 7.42
CA ALA A 20 3.50 -41.45 8.27
C ALA A 20 4.67 -40.57 7.75
N ALA A 21 5.74 -41.20 7.25
CA ALA A 21 6.90 -40.50 6.69
C ALA A 21 6.59 -39.79 5.36
N THR A 22 5.81 -40.41 4.47
CA THR A 22 5.42 -39.79 3.18
C THR A 22 4.41 -38.65 3.37
N TRP A 23 3.53 -38.74 4.37
CA TRP A 23 2.60 -37.66 4.72
C TRP A 23 3.34 -36.44 5.29
N ALA A 24 4.35 -36.62 6.15
CA ALA A 24 5.14 -35.51 6.70
C ALA A 24 5.94 -34.74 5.63
N ALA A 25 6.54 -35.47 4.67
CA ALA A 25 7.29 -34.86 3.57
C ALA A 25 6.38 -34.13 2.55
N GLY A 26 5.20 -34.68 2.26
CA GLY A 26 4.22 -34.07 1.36
C GLY A 26 3.63 -32.77 1.90
N VAL A 27 3.31 -32.71 3.20
CA VAL A 27 2.73 -31.53 3.85
C VAL A 27 3.69 -30.34 3.84
N ALA A 28 4.99 -30.57 4.03
CA ALA A 28 5.99 -29.49 4.03
C ALA A 28 6.11 -28.79 2.65
N VAL A 29 6.04 -29.55 1.55
CA VAL A 29 6.07 -29.00 0.19
C VAL A 29 4.76 -28.26 -0.14
N GLN A 30 3.62 -28.77 0.33
CA GLN A 30 2.31 -28.13 0.14
C GLN A 30 2.21 -26.76 0.85
N VAL A 31 2.75 -26.66 2.07
CA VAL A 31 2.71 -25.43 2.89
C VAL A 31 3.61 -24.32 2.32
N ALA A 32 4.77 -24.68 1.75
CA ALA A 32 5.67 -23.70 1.15
C ALA A 32 5.12 -23.11 -0.17
N ALA A 33 4.50 -23.95 -1.01
CA ALA A 33 3.95 -23.51 -2.29
C ALA A 33 2.70 -22.62 -2.12
N THR A 34 1.83 -22.93 -1.15
CA THR A 34 0.64 -22.10 -0.87
C THR A 34 1.01 -20.79 -0.18
N GLY A 35 2.04 -20.79 0.68
CA GLY A 35 2.54 -19.59 1.34
C GLY A 35 3.00 -18.51 0.35
N ALA A 36 3.75 -18.90 -0.68
CA ALA A 36 4.20 -17.96 -1.72
C ALA A 36 3.02 -17.37 -2.51
N ALA A 37 2.03 -18.18 -2.88
CA ALA A 37 0.85 -17.72 -3.61
C ALA A 37 0.00 -16.74 -2.77
N VAL A 38 -0.21 -17.03 -1.48
CA VAL A 38 -0.94 -16.15 -0.57
C VAL A 38 -0.21 -14.81 -0.40
N LEU A 39 1.12 -14.84 -0.22
CA LEU A 39 1.93 -13.63 -0.12
C LEU A 39 1.84 -12.77 -1.38
N LEU A 40 1.91 -13.39 -2.58
CA LEU A 40 1.76 -12.67 -3.85
C LEU A 40 0.38 -12.02 -3.98
N VAL A 41 -0.69 -12.70 -3.58
CA VAL A 41 -2.05 -12.15 -3.59
C VAL A 41 -2.18 -10.97 -2.62
N VAL A 42 -1.66 -11.10 -1.40
CA VAL A 42 -1.68 -10.01 -0.40
C VAL A 42 -0.91 -8.78 -0.90
N VAL A 43 0.28 -8.98 -1.46
CA VAL A 43 1.10 -7.89 -2.03
C VAL A 43 0.37 -7.22 -3.20
N ALA A 44 -0.26 -8.01 -4.08
CA ALA A 44 -1.04 -7.48 -5.20
C ALA A 44 -2.23 -6.64 -4.72
N LEU A 45 -2.99 -7.14 -3.74
CA LEU A 45 -4.11 -6.40 -3.15
C LEU A 45 -3.66 -5.11 -2.47
N TYR A 46 -2.56 -5.16 -1.72
CA TYR A 46 -1.99 -3.97 -1.07
C TYR A 46 -1.52 -2.93 -2.10
N ALA A 47 -0.84 -3.37 -3.17
CA ALA A 47 -0.44 -2.47 -4.27
C ALA A 47 -1.64 -1.84 -4.98
N VAL A 48 -2.72 -2.59 -5.19
CA VAL A 48 -3.97 -2.06 -5.76
C VAL A 48 -4.63 -1.05 -4.83
N PHE A 49 -4.67 -1.34 -3.52
CA PHE A 49 -5.18 -0.42 -2.50
C PHE A 49 -4.39 0.89 -2.48
N LEU A 50 -3.06 0.82 -2.47
CA LEU A 50 -2.20 2.01 -2.53
C LEU A 50 -2.41 2.81 -3.83
N ARG A 51 -2.55 2.14 -4.98
CA ARG A 51 -2.85 2.82 -6.26
C ARG A 51 -4.22 3.49 -6.25
N HIS A 52 -5.23 2.88 -5.62
CA HIS A 52 -6.55 3.47 -5.52
C HIS A 52 -6.57 4.65 -4.55
N ALA A 53 -5.95 4.49 -3.38
CA ALA A 53 -5.81 5.55 -2.39
C ALA A 53 -5.00 6.75 -2.91
N ASN A 54 -3.97 6.51 -3.74
CA ASN A 54 -3.15 7.58 -4.29
C ASN A 54 -3.70 8.19 -5.61
N ARG A 55 -4.85 7.70 -6.12
CA ARG A 55 -5.47 8.25 -7.34
C ARG A 55 -6.19 9.58 -7.11
N SER A 56 -6.59 9.88 -5.88
CA SER A 56 -7.35 11.10 -5.56
C SER A 56 -6.50 12.37 -5.44
N SER A 57 -5.16 12.26 -5.40
CA SER A 57 -4.32 13.38 -4.93
C SER A 57 -3.59 14.17 -6.01
N ALA A 58 -3.64 13.79 -7.29
CA ALA A 58 -2.69 14.37 -8.26
C ALA A 58 -3.19 14.44 -9.69
N ARG A 59 -4.23 15.23 -9.95
CA ARG A 59 -4.32 15.90 -11.26
C ARG A 59 -3.82 17.33 -11.08
N PRO A 60 -2.54 17.60 -11.37
CA PRO A 60 -2.06 18.98 -11.36
C PRO A 60 -2.84 19.78 -12.41
N CYS A 61 -3.57 20.80 -11.95
CA CYS A 61 -4.18 21.79 -12.85
C CYS A 61 -3.05 22.65 -13.44
N SER A 62 -2.49 22.16 -14.55
CA SER A 62 -1.42 22.81 -15.31
C SER A 62 -1.96 23.61 -16.50
N THR A 63 -3.06 24.34 -16.35
CA THR A 63 -3.50 25.26 -17.40
C THR A 63 -2.66 26.54 -17.32
N PRO A 64 -1.81 26.86 -18.32
CA PRO A 64 -0.91 28.01 -18.31
C PRO A 64 -1.62 29.33 -18.64
N GLU A 65 -2.90 29.43 -18.34
CA GLU A 65 -3.71 30.58 -18.72
C GLU A 65 -3.28 31.82 -17.92
N ARG A 66 -3.00 32.92 -18.63
CA ARG A 66 -2.68 34.21 -18.01
C ARG A 66 -3.93 34.76 -17.31
N LEU A 67 -3.77 35.18 -16.07
CA LEU A 67 -4.85 35.71 -15.23
C LEU A 67 -4.77 37.23 -15.06
N GLU A 68 -4.04 37.90 -15.96
CA GLU A 68 -3.88 39.37 -15.98
C GLU A 68 -5.25 40.07 -15.96
N GLY A 69 -5.42 41.03 -15.04
CA GLY A 69 -6.66 41.80 -14.88
C GLY A 69 -7.81 41.07 -14.16
N LYS A 70 -7.61 39.83 -13.69
CA LYS A 70 -8.59 39.11 -12.87
C LYS A 70 -8.25 39.20 -11.39
N THR A 71 -9.28 39.34 -10.54
CA THR A 71 -9.15 39.30 -9.08
C THR A 71 -9.62 37.96 -8.54
N VAL A 72 -8.80 37.30 -7.72
CA VAL A 72 -9.09 35.97 -7.15
C VAL A 72 -9.04 36.03 -5.63
N VAL A 73 -10.05 35.46 -4.97
CA VAL A 73 -10.08 35.32 -3.51
C VAL A 73 -9.73 33.89 -3.15
N VAL A 74 -8.73 33.71 -2.31
CA VAL A 74 -8.29 32.40 -1.82
C VAL A 74 -8.53 32.32 -0.33
N THR A 75 -9.33 31.35 0.11
CA THR A 75 -9.53 31.05 1.53
C THR A 75 -8.58 29.94 1.96
N ALA A 76 -7.70 30.22 2.90
CA ALA A 76 -6.79 29.25 3.49
C ALA A 76 -7.11 29.12 4.98
N ASN A 77 -7.36 27.89 5.43
CA ASN A 77 -7.54 27.61 6.86
C ASN A 77 -6.21 27.69 7.61
N ASP A 78 -5.15 27.19 6.96
CA ASP A 78 -3.82 27.06 7.55
C ASP A 78 -2.81 28.00 6.89
N GLU A 79 -1.88 28.49 7.72
CA GLU A 79 -0.93 29.56 7.41
C GLU A 79 0.12 29.18 6.34
N GLY A 80 0.25 27.88 6.04
CA GLY A 80 1.20 27.34 5.06
C GLY A 80 0.72 26.11 4.31
N GLY A 81 -0.60 25.92 4.23
CA GLY A 81 -1.21 24.82 3.49
C GLY A 81 -1.28 25.07 1.98
N VAL A 82 -1.94 24.15 1.28
CA VAL A 82 -2.16 24.20 -0.18
C VAL A 82 -2.75 25.54 -0.65
N GLY A 83 -3.60 26.17 0.16
CA GLY A 83 -4.20 27.47 -0.17
C GLY A 83 -3.18 28.60 -0.38
N VAL A 84 -2.10 28.64 0.40
CA VAL A 84 -1.04 29.65 0.25
C VAL A 84 -0.23 29.41 -1.03
N ALA A 85 0.11 28.15 -1.31
CA ALA A 85 0.81 27.77 -2.54
C ALA A 85 -0.02 28.09 -3.79
N VAL A 86 -1.34 27.82 -3.76
CA VAL A 86 -2.27 28.16 -4.85
C VAL A 86 -2.38 29.68 -5.01
N ALA A 87 -2.42 30.44 -3.91
CA ALA A 87 -2.45 31.90 -3.98
C ALA A 87 -1.19 32.47 -4.65
N LEU A 88 -0.01 31.94 -4.31
CA LEU A 88 1.26 32.33 -4.92
C LEU A 88 1.32 31.99 -6.40
N ASP A 89 0.90 30.77 -6.78
CA ASP A 89 0.85 30.32 -8.18
C ASP A 89 -0.10 31.19 -9.02
N LEU A 90 -1.28 31.55 -8.49
CA LEU A 90 -2.22 32.44 -9.17
C LEU A 90 -1.67 33.87 -9.30
N ALA A 91 -0.99 34.39 -8.28
CA ALA A 91 -0.34 35.70 -8.32
C ALA A 91 0.80 35.73 -9.35
N GLY A 92 1.63 34.68 -9.39
CA GLY A 92 2.69 34.52 -10.40
C GLY A 92 2.17 34.45 -11.84
N ARG A 93 0.90 34.03 -12.03
CA ARG A 93 0.20 34.03 -13.32
C ARG A 93 -0.45 35.38 -13.68
N GLY A 94 -0.26 36.42 -12.87
CA GLY A 94 -0.72 37.79 -13.11
C GLY A 94 -2.09 38.15 -12.50
N ALA A 95 -2.66 37.29 -11.66
CA ALA A 95 -3.90 37.60 -10.95
C ALA A 95 -3.65 38.59 -9.80
N THR A 96 -4.64 39.43 -9.50
CA THR A 96 -4.70 40.15 -8.22
C THR A 96 -5.30 39.23 -7.17
N VAL A 97 -4.49 38.70 -6.26
CA VAL A 97 -4.95 37.69 -5.28
C VAL A 97 -5.19 38.31 -3.91
N VAL A 98 -6.36 38.03 -3.34
CA VAL A 98 -6.69 38.34 -1.95
C VAL A 98 -6.72 37.05 -1.15
N LEU A 99 -5.74 36.86 -0.27
CA LEU A 99 -5.64 35.69 0.61
C LEU A 99 -6.34 35.96 1.94
N ALA A 100 -7.37 35.18 2.25
CA ALA A 100 -8.06 35.18 3.53
C ALA A 100 -7.56 34.00 4.38
N CYS A 101 -6.78 34.29 5.42
CA CYS A 101 -6.21 33.31 6.33
C CYS A 101 -6.18 33.85 7.78
N PRO A 102 -6.34 33.00 8.81
CA PRO A 102 -6.27 33.43 10.21
C PRO A 102 -4.90 34.00 10.64
N HIS A 103 -3.82 33.60 9.96
CA HIS A 103 -2.45 33.95 10.35
C HIS A 103 -1.62 34.48 9.17
N LEU A 104 -1.81 35.78 8.90
CA LEU A 104 -1.19 36.45 7.76
C LEU A 104 0.35 36.50 7.82
N LYS A 105 0.95 36.61 9.02
CA LYS A 105 2.41 36.77 9.16
C LYS A 105 3.20 35.57 8.61
N LYS A 106 2.76 34.34 8.88
CA LYS A 106 3.45 33.13 8.37
C LYS A 106 3.20 32.93 6.88
N ALA A 107 1.99 33.23 6.41
CA ALA A 107 1.68 33.21 4.98
C ALA A 107 2.53 34.22 4.18
N GLN A 108 2.76 35.43 4.73
CA GLN A 108 3.65 36.42 4.12
C GLN A 108 5.10 35.94 4.07
N GLN A 109 5.59 35.32 5.15
CA GLN A 109 6.94 34.76 5.17
C GLN A 109 7.16 33.68 4.11
N GLN A 110 6.13 32.91 3.76
CA GLN A 110 6.18 31.95 2.65
C GLN A 110 6.06 32.60 1.26
N ALA A 111 5.46 33.79 1.18
CA ALA A 111 5.37 34.56 -0.06
C ALA A 111 6.66 35.36 -0.35
N GLU A 112 7.50 35.59 0.65
CA GLU A 112 8.79 36.29 0.54
C GLU A 112 9.98 35.39 0.18
N ILE A 113 9.73 34.13 -0.23
CA ILE A 113 10.77 33.15 -0.63
C ILE A 113 11.18 33.34 -2.10
#